data_AF-A0A553II22-F1
#
_entry.id   AF-A0A553II22-F1
#
_cell.length_a   1.000
_cell.length_b   1.000
_cell.length_c   1.000
_cell.angle_alpha   90.00
_cell.angle_beta   90.00
_cell.angle_gamma   90.00
#
_symmetry.space_group_name_H-M   'P 1'
#
loop_
_entity.id
_entity.type
_entity.pdbx_description
1 polymer ?
#
loop_
_entity_poly.entity_id
_entity_poly.type
_entity_poly.pdbx_seq_one_letter_code
_entity_poly.pdbx_strand_id
1 'polypeptide(L)'
;MFDGPVSDQLKEAKDYLKNEIYSSLDFQDSMIPRQFSADLFGYEETLDEIMKKIDAVSNEDIMKVLTMMTLTTTYTLSGGEDYEV
;
A
#
# COMPACT_ATOMS: atom_id res chain seq x y z
N MET A 1 2.33 -11.46 20.57
CA MET A 1 1.21 -11.56 19.62
C MET A 1 1.06 -10.18 19.01
N PHE A 2 1.09 -10.06 17.69
CA PHE A 2 0.85 -8.79 17.01
C PHE A 2 -0.67 -8.71 16.81
N ASP A 3 -1.35 -7.83 17.54
CA ASP A 3 -2.83 -7.83 17.62
C ASP A 3 -3.50 -7.16 16.40
N GLY A 4 -2.76 -7.01 15.30
CA GLY A 4 -3.22 -6.31 14.09
C GLY A 4 -3.39 -4.81 14.31
N PRO A 5 -3.77 -4.06 13.26
CA PRO A 5 -4.12 -2.65 13.42
C PRO A 5 -5.39 -2.51 14.25
N VAL A 6 -5.38 -1.53 15.17
CA VAL A 6 -6.60 -1.10 15.87
C VAL A 6 -7.60 -0.61 14.82
N SER A 7 -8.89 -0.90 14.96
CA SER A 7 -9.91 -0.63 13.92
C SER A 7 -9.88 0.80 13.36
N ASP A 8 -9.55 1.78 14.19
CA ASP A 8 -9.42 3.19 13.77
C ASP A 8 -8.24 3.41 12.80
N GLN A 9 -7.14 2.67 12.99
CA GLN A 9 -5.96 2.73 12.11
C GLN A 9 -6.25 2.14 10.72
N LEU A 10 -7.06 1.08 10.61
CA LEU A 10 -7.44 0.53 9.32
C LEU A 10 -8.31 1.53 8.55
N LYS A 11 -9.23 2.20 9.23
CA LYS A 11 -10.06 3.25 8.60
C LYS A 11 -9.18 4.40 8.10
N GLU A 12 -8.28 4.91 8.92
CA GLU A 12 -7.36 5.98 8.54
C GLU A 12 -6.49 5.58 7.34
N ALA A 13 -5.96 4.37 7.33
CA ALA A 13 -5.17 3.84 6.21
C ALA A 13 -5.98 3.76 4.90
N LYS A 14 -7.25 3.32 4.97
CA LYS A 14 -8.15 3.29 3.81
C LYS A 14 -8.42 4.69 3.29
N ASP A 15 -8.74 5.63 4.18
CA ASP A 15 -9.05 7.01 3.80
C ASP A 15 -7.82 7.69 3.18
N TYR A 16 -6.63 7.48 3.77
CA TYR A 16 -5.37 7.93 3.20
C TYR A 16 -5.15 7.37 1.78
N LEU A 17 -5.28 6.05 1.59
CA LEU A 17 -5.07 5.40 0.30
C LEU A 17 -6.05 5.91 -0.77
N LYS A 18 -7.33 6.05 -0.43
CA LYS A 18 -8.34 6.61 -1.34
C LYS A 18 -7.98 8.05 -1.74
N ASN A 19 -7.55 8.87 -0.79
CA ASN A 19 -7.15 10.26 -1.07
C ASN A 19 -5.96 10.35 -2.01
N GLU A 20 -4.93 9.51 -1.82
CA GLU A 20 -3.77 9.44 -2.74
C GLU A 20 -4.21 9.04 -4.16
N ILE A 21 -5.10 8.05 -4.28
CA ILE A 21 -5.62 7.65 -5.59
C ILE A 21 -6.40 8.80 -6.24
N TYR A 22 -7.28 9.48 -5.51
CA TYR A 22 -8.00 10.64 -6.06
C TYR A 22 -7.06 11.77 -6.46
N SER A 23 -6.07 12.10 -5.62
CA SER A 23 -5.09 13.14 -5.92
C SER A 23 -4.25 12.79 -7.15
N SER A 24 -3.95 11.51 -7.38
CA SER A 24 -3.20 11.09 -8.57
C SER A 24 -3.93 11.40 -9.89
N LEU A 25 -5.27 11.50 -9.87
CA LEU A 25 -6.08 11.76 -11.06
C LEU A 25 -5.96 13.21 -11.55
N ASP A 26 -5.51 14.12 -10.70
CA ASP A 26 -5.27 15.52 -11.07
C ASP A 26 -4.04 15.67 -11.98
N PHE A 27 -3.16 14.66 -12.00
CA PHE A 27 -1.96 14.63 -12.84
C PHE A 27 -2.24 13.83 -14.12
N GLN A 28 -2.30 14.49 -15.28
CA GLN A 28 -2.49 13.82 -16.58
C GLN A 28 -1.45 12.72 -16.84
N ASP A 29 -0.23 12.91 -16.36
CA ASP A 29 0.87 11.96 -16.52
C ASP A 29 0.65 10.64 -15.75
N SER A 30 -0.31 10.58 -14.81
CA SER A 30 -0.68 9.34 -14.10
C SER A 30 -1.51 8.39 -14.96
N MET A 31 -2.17 8.89 -16.01
CA MET A 31 -3.05 8.08 -16.86
C MET A 31 -2.28 7.07 -17.71
N ILE A 32 -1.12 7.46 -18.24
CA ILE A 32 -0.29 6.62 -19.09
C ILE A 32 0.20 5.36 -18.35
N PRO A 33 0.87 5.44 -17.19
CA PRO A 33 1.31 4.25 -16.47
C PRO A 33 0.14 3.40 -15.96
N ARG A 34 -1.01 4.02 -15.65
CA ARG A 34 -2.23 3.30 -15.27
C ARG A 34 -2.77 2.46 -16.43
N GLN A 35 -2.95 3.06 -17.61
CA GLN A 35 -3.43 2.33 -18.79
C GLN A 35 -2.45 1.24 -19.21
N PHE A 36 -1.15 1.55 -19.20
CA PHE A 36 -0.11 0.57 -19.50
C PHE A 36 -0.17 -0.65 -18.56
N SER A 37 -0.35 -0.42 -17.26
CA SER A 37 -0.48 -1.50 -16.28
C SER A 37 -1.77 -2.31 -16.47
N ALA A 38 -2.89 -1.63 -16.78
CA ALA A 38 -4.16 -2.27 -17.08
C ALA A 38 -4.04 -3.21 -18.29
N ASP A 39 -3.40 -2.75 -19.37
CA ASP A 39 -3.18 -3.53 -20.59
C ASP A 39 -2.23 -4.72 -20.33
N LEU A 40 -1.15 -4.49 -19.57
CA LEU A 40 -0.14 -5.51 -19.29
C LEU A 40 -0.70 -6.68 -18.47
N PHE A 41 -1.55 -6.38 -17.48
CA PHE A 41 -2.08 -7.38 -16.57
C PHE A 41 -3.53 -7.80 -16.85
N GLY A 42 -4.18 -7.18 -17.84
CA GLY A 42 -5.56 -7.47 -18.22
C GLY A 42 -6.58 -7.05 -17.16
N TYR A 43 -6.30 -5.98 -16.41
CA TYR A 43 -7.24 -5.45 -15.41
C TYR A 43 -8.02 -4.28 -15.99
N GLU A 44 -9.32 -4.47 -16.23
CA GLU A 44 -10.24 -3.41 -16.68
C GLU A 44 -10.98 -2.72 -15.53
N GLU A 45 -10.32 -2.58 -14.37
CA GLU A 45 -10.98 -2.09 -13.17
C GLU A 45 -11.22 -0.58 -13.21
N THR A 46 -12.48 -0.20 -13.00
CA THR A 46 -12.89 1.17 -12.84
C THR A 46 -12.41 1.73 -11.50
N LEU A 47 -12.33 3.06 -11.41
CA LEU A 47 -11.98 3.72 -10.15
C LEU A 47 -12.95 3.32 -9.02
N ASP A 48 -14.25 3.26 -9.31
CA ASP A 48 -15.29 2.90 -8.33
C ASP A 48 -15.13 1.47 -7.81
N GLU A 49 -14.73 0.53 -8.67
CA GLU A 49 -14.45 -0.84 -8.26
C GLU A 49 -13.23 -0.92 -7.34
N ILE A 50 -12.18 -0.14 -7.63
CA ILE A 50 -11.01 -0.02 -6.77
C ILE A 50 -11.40 0.55 -5.40
N MET A 51 -12.22 1.61 -5.36
CA MET A 51 -12.69 2.20 -4.09
C MET A 51 -13.49 1.18 -3.26
N LYS A 52 -14.41 0.45 -3.90
CA LYS A 52 -15.21 -0.59 -3.23
C LYS A 52 -14.33 -1.70 -2.64
N LYS A 53 -13.28 -2.11 -3.36
CA LYS A 53 -12.33 -3.11 -2.86
C LYS A 53 -11.56 -2.62 -1.65
N ILE A 54 -11.10 -1.37 -1.65
CA ILE A 54 -10.42 -0.76 -0.50
C ILE A 54 -11.36 -0.72 0.71
N ASP A 55 -12.61 -0.29 0.51
CA ASP A 55 -13.60 -0.24 1.58
C ASP A 55 -13.94 -1.63 2.14
N ALA A 56 -13.92 -2.67 1.29
CA ALA A 56 -14.22 -4.05 1.67
C ALA A 56 -13.13 -4.74 2.50
N VAL A 57 -11.89 -4.22 2.54
CA VAL A 57 -10.79 -4.86 3.29
C VAL A 57 -11.11 -4.93 4.78
N SER A 58 -11.03 -6.10 5.38
CA SER A 58 -11.24 -6.29 6.83
C SER A 58 -9.92 -6.42 7.58
N ASN A 59 -9.95 -6.32 8.92
CA ASN A 59 -8.79 -6.64 9.75
C ASN A 59 -8.35 -8.11 9.58
N GLU A 60 -9.28 -9.02 9.33
CA GLU A 60 -8.97 -10.44 9.09
C GLU A 60 -8.16 -10.62 7.81
N ASP A 61 -8.50 -9.87 6.75
CA ASP A 61 -7.73 -9.86 5.50
C ASP A 61 -6.30 -9.35 5.73
N ILE A 62 -6.14 -8.28 6.51
CA ILE A 62 -4.82 -7.76 6.88
C ILE A 62 -4.01 -8.79 7.64
N MET A 63 -4.60 -9.42 8.66
CA MET A 63 -3.93 -10.47 9.44
C MET A 63 -3.53 -11.65 8.55
N LYS A 64 -4.40 -12.06 7.62
CA LYS A 64 -4.09 -13.10 6.65
C LYS A 64 -2.88 -12.71 5.79
N VAL A 65 -2.84 -11.50 5.23
CA VAL A 65 -1.69 -11.04 4.44
C VAL A 65 -0.40 -11.05 5.26
N LEU A 66 -0.45 -10.59 6.52
CA LEU A 66 0.72 -10.61 7.41
C LEU A 66 1.26 -12.03 7.62
N THR A 67 0.40 -13.06 7.69
CA THR A 67 0.86 -14.46 7.79
C THR A 67 1.56 -14.98 6.53
N MET A 68 1.34 -14.35 5.37
CA MET A 68 1.97 -14.72 4.10
C MET A 68 3.35 -14.07 3.92
N MET A 69 3.66 -13.03 4.70
CA MET A 69 4.93 -12.32 4.62
C MET A 69 6.02 -13.10 5.36
N THR A 70 7.14 -13.34 4.67
CA THR A 70 8.35 -13.94 5.26
C THR A 70 9.46 -12.92 5.25
N LEU A 71 10.09 -12.67 6.40
CA LEU A 71 11.28 -11.83 6.47
C LEU A 71 12.44 -12.58 5.80
N THR A 72 12.86 -12.11 4.63
CA THR A 72 13.97 -12.75 3.86
C THR A 72 15.31 -12.10 4.13
N THR A 73 15.33 -10.78 4.25
CA THR A 73 16.57 -9.98 4.30
C THR A 73 16.38 -8.80 5.23
N THR A 74 17.35 -8.58 6.10
CA THR A 74 17.45 -7.37 6.92
C THR A 74 18.78 -6.70 6.60
N TYR A 75 18.76 -5.40 6.41
CA TYR A 75 19.96 -4.57 6.27
C TYR A 75 19.97 -3.53 7.38
N THR A 76 21.08 -3.47 8.11
CA THR A 76 21.31 -2.45 9.14
C THR A 76 22.57 -1.69 8.77
N LEU A 77 22.42 -0.38 8.56
CA LEU A 77 23.54 0.54 8.44
C LEU A 77 23.72 1.26 9.78
N SER A 78 24.87 1.05 10.41
CA SER A 78 25.29 1.78 11.60
C SER A 78 26.48 2.66 11.24
N GLY A 79 26.47 3.92 11.69
CA GLY A 79 27.62 4.81 11.53
C GLY A 79 28.80 4.33 12.39
N GLY A 80 30.02 4.47 11.87
CA GLY A 80 31.25 4.23 12.66
C GLY A 80 31.58 5.44 13.52
N GLU A 81 31.99 5.20 14.77
CA GLU A 81 32.52 6.24 15.68
C GLU A 81 34.00 6.55 15.42
N ASP A 82 34.46 6.51 14.17
CA ASP A 82 35.83 6.89 13.85
C ASP A 82 35.92 8.42 13.71
N TYR A 83 36.10 9.10 14.85
CA TYR A 83 36.74 10.41 14.87
C TYR A 83 38.23 10.20 14.59
N GLU A 84 38.69 10.46 13.36
CA GLU A 84 40.11 10.67 13.10
C GLU A 84 40.56 11.93 13.86
N VAL A 85 41.44 11.75 14.84
CA VAL A 85 42.14 12.81 15.59
C VAL A 85 43.46 13.13 14.89
#